data_AF-A0A453KGF4-F1
#
_entry.id   AF-A0A453KGF4-F1
#
_cell.length_a   1.000
_cell.length_b   1.000
_cell.length_c   1.000
_cell.angle_alpha   90.00
_cell.angle_beta   90.00
_cell.angle_gamma   90.00
#
_symmetry.space_group_name_H-M   'P 1'
#
loop_
_entity.id
_entity.type
_entity.pdbx_description
1 polymer ?
#
loop_
_entity_poly.entity_id
_entity_poly.type
_entity_poly.pdbx_seq_one_letter_code
_entity_poly.pdbx_strand_id
1 'polypeptide(L)'
;MDGVRSLAQSLGAEDGGRSNLFRTLGPALFISIGYIDLGKWVTTVDAGSRFGYDLVLLVLLFNFSAVLCQYLSICIGMVTTKNLAQICVQEYSQPICVGLGVQALLSLLTAEITMISGIAMGFNLVFEYDDLVTGIWFASFAVNLLPYAISHLDKKMAGIFNACIAGLALVCFVLGLLVSQPRVPLDMDVMFPKLSGESAYSLMALLGGNVIAHNFYVHSSFVQV
;
A
#
# COMPACT_ATOMS: atom_id res chain seq x y z
N MET A 1 -0.09 -22.79 -6.05
CA MET A 1 1.01 -23.43 -6.80
C MET A 1 0.71 -23.51 -8.29
N ASP A 2 -0.56 -23.65 -8.73
CA ASP A 2 -0.89 -23.63 -10.17
C ASP A 2 -1.20 -22.24 -10.77
N GLY A 3 -1.54 -21.25 -9.95
CA GLY A 3 -1.91 -19.91 -10.43
C GLY A 3 -0.75 -19.09 -11.00
N VAL A 4 0.46 -19.22 -10.43
CA VAL A 4 1.65 -18.49 -10.90
C VAL A 4 2.26 -19.14 -12.14
N ARG A 5 2.20 -20.48 -12.23
CA ARG A 5 2.57 -21.22 -13.44
C ARG A 5 1.60 -20.98 -14.60
N SER A 6 0.30 -20.85 -14.32
CA SER A 6 -0.67 -20.47 -15.36
C SER A 6 -0.53 -19.00 -15.80
N LEU A 7 -0.11 -18.10 -14.89
CA LEU A 7 0.25 -16.71 -15.21
C LEU A 7 1.49 -16.62 -16.10
N ALA A 8 2.54 -17.41 -15.82
CA ALA A 8 3.75 -17.45 -16.65
C ALA A 8 3.50 -18.08 -18.03
N GLN A 9 2.67 -19.12 -18.12
CA GLN A 9 2.28 -19.72 -19.41
C GLN A 9 1.31 -18.84 -20.22
N SER A 10 0.45 -18.05 -19.55
CA SER A 10 -0.44 -17.08 -20.20
C SER A 10 0.30 -15.87 -20.77
N LEU A 11 1.52 -15.58 -20.28
CA LEU A 11 2.37 -14.49 -20.77
C LEU A 11 3.22 -14.90 -21.98
N GLY A 12 3.33 -16.20 -22.27
CA GLY A 12 4.08 -16.73 -23.41
C GLY A 12 3.23 -17.02 -24.67
N ALA A 13 1.92 -16.81 -24.62
CA ALA A 13 1.02 -16.99 -25.75
C ALA A 13 0.55 -15.62 -26.26
N GLU A 14 1.36 -15.00 -27.10
CA GLU A 14 0.95 -13.87 -27.94
C GLU A 14 -0.16 -14.32 -28.90
N ASP A 15 -1.41 -13.93 -28.63
CA ASP A 15 -2.32 -13.42 -29.67
C ASP A 15 -3.54 -12.69 -29.06
N GLY A 16 -3.88 -11.49 -29.55
CA GLY A 16 -5.13 -10.76 -29.23
C GLY A 16 -5.06 -9.60 -28.21
N GLY A 17 -4.59 -8.43 -28.64
CA GLY A 17 -4.29 -7.23 -27.82
C GLY A 17 -5.43 -6.47 -27.11
N ARG A 18 -6.64 -7.01 -26.91
CA ARG A 18 -7.72 -6.33 -26.15
C ARG A 18 -8.35 -7.16 -25.02
N SER A 19 -8.37 -8.49 -25.13
CA SER A 19 -8.90 -9.38 -24.07
C SER A 19 -7.87 -9.66 -22.96
N ASN A 20 -6.58 -9.59 -23.30
CA ASN A 20 -5.49 -9.80 -22.34
C ASN A 20 -5.28 -8.60 -21.41
N LEU A 21 -5.62 -7.37 -21.84
CA LEU A 21 -5.49 -6.19 -21.00
C LEU A 21 -6.36 -6.29 -19.74
N PHE A 22 -7.65 -6.64 -19.90
CA PHE A 22 -8.56 -6.80 -18.75
C PHE A 22 -8.20 -7.98 -17.86
N ARG A 23 -7.65 -9.07 -18.44
CA ARG A 23 -7.23 -10.26 -17.69
C ARG A 23 -5.97 -10.01 -16.85
N THR A 24 -5.09 -9.11 -17.30
CA THR A 24 -3.87 -8.70 -16.59
C THR A 24 -4.10 -7.48 -15.69
N LEU A 25 -5.02 -6.58 -16.05
CA LEU A 25 -5.39 -5.42 -15.22
C LEU A 25 -6.05 -5.84 -13.91
N GLY A 26 -6.92 -6.86 -13.90
CA GLY A 26 -7.59 -7.31 -12.67
C GLY A 26 -6.60 -7.66 -11.55
N PRO A 27 -5.63 -8.57 -11.79
CA PRO A 27 -4.57 -8.88 -10.84
C PRO A 27 -3.63 -7.70 -10.56
N ALA A 28 -3.31 -6.86 -11.55
CA ALA A 28 -2.44 -5.70 -11.35
C ALA A 28 -3.11 -4.61 -10.48
N LEU A 29 -4.41 -4.37 -10.67
CA LEU A 29 -5.22 -3.48 -9.83
C LEU A 29 -5.36 -4.06 -8.42
N PHE A 30 -5.55 -5.37 -8.29
CA PHE A 30 -5.59 -6.06 -7.00
C PHE A 30 -4.29 -5.88 -6.20
N ILE A 31 -3.13 -6.08 -6.86
CA ILE A 31 -1.82 -5.88 -6.24
C ILE A 31 -1.59 -4.40 -5.92
N SER A 32 -2.00 -3.49 -6.81
CA SER A 32 -1.86 -2.04 -6.60
C SER A 32 -2.72 -1.53 -5.44
N ILE A 33 -3.91 -2.11 -5.23
CA ILE A 33 -4.80 -1.75 -4.12
C ILE A 33 -4.39 -2.44 -2.82
N GLY A 34 -3.74 -3.60 -2.87
CA GLY A 34 -3.04 -4.16 -1.71
C GLY A 34 -1.94 -3.25 -1.15
N TYR A 35 -1.52 -2.23 -1.92
CA TYR A 35 -0.59 -1.18 -1.47
C TYR A 35 -1.29 0.03 -0.82
N ILE A 36 -2.62 0.05 -0.79
CA ILE A 36 -3.41 1.08 -0.13
C ILE A 36 -3.44 0.77 1.37
N ASP A 37 -2.51 1.39 2.08
CA ASP A 37 -2.55 1.50 3.53
C ASP A 37 -3.50 2.64 3.92
N LEU A 38 -4.59 2.31 4.63
CA LEU A 38 -5.57 3.30 5.09
C LEU A 38 -4.94 4.35 6.01
N GLY A 39 -3.87 3.98 6.72
CA GLY A 39 -3.08 4.91 7.52
C GLY A 39 -2.38 5.98 6.69
N LYS A 40 -1.70 5.58 5.61
CA LYS A 40 -1.08 6.51 4.64
C LYS A 40 -2.11 7.45 4.01
N TRP A 41 -3.33 6.97 3.78
CA TRP A 41 -4.43 7.76 3.23
C TRP A 41 -4.84 8.90 4.15
N VAL A 42 -5.05 8.64 5.45
CA VAL A 42 -5.43 9.69 6.41
C VAL A 42 -4.40 10.81 6.45
N THR A 43 -3.11 10.47 6.55
CA THR A 43 -2.03 11.47 6.58
C THR A 43 -1.94 12.27 5.28
N THR A 44 -2.19 11.63 4.13
CA THR A 44 -2.17 12.31 2.82
C THR A 44 -3.36 13.25 2.65
N VAL A 45 -4.54 12.85 3.12
CA VAL A 45 -5.75 13.68 3.08
C VAL A 45 -5.63 14.87 4.04
N ASP A 46 -5.11 14.66 5.26
CA ASP A 46 -4.87 15.77 6.20
C ASP A 46 -3.85 16.76 5.62
N ALA A 47 -2.72 16.28 5.09
CA ALA A 47 -1.72 17.13 4.45
C ALA A 47 -2.27 17.89 3.23
N GLY A 48 -3.04 17.22 2.37
CA GLY A 48 -3.69 17.84 1.22
C GLY A 48 -4.74 18.89 1.61
N SER A 49 -5.44 18.70 2.72
CA SER A 49 -6.41 19.67 3.22
C SER A 49 -5.76 20.96 3.75
N ARG A 50 -4.57 20.85 4.34
CA ARG A 50 -3.84 21.97 4.93
C ARG A 50 -2.96 22.73 3.94
N PHE A 51 -2.31 22.01 3.03
CA PHE A 51 -1.28 22.56 2.14
C PHE A 51 -1.64 22.48 0.65
N GLY A 52 -2.84 22.00 0.31
CA GLY A 52 -3.32 21.93 -1.06
C GLY A 52 -2.40 21.11 -1.97
N TYR A 53 -1.98 21.73 -3.08
CA TYR A 53 -1.17 21.08 -4.12
C TYR A 53 0.34 21.18 -3.90
N ASP A 54 0.81 21.91 -2.88
CA ASP A 54 2.23 22.22 -2.69
C ASP A 54 3.07 20.94 -2.45
N LEU A 55 2.54 19.97 -1.71
CA LEU A 55 3.27 18.73 -1.39
C LEU A 55 3.12 17.66 -2.47
N VAL A 56 2.28 17.84 -3.48
CA VAL A 56 1.92 16.78 -4.44
C VAL A 56 3.14 16.28 -5.21
N LEU A 57 4.00 17.18 -5.68
CA LEU A 57 5.22 16.80 -6.40
C LEU A 57 6.17 15.96 -5.54
N LEU A 58 6.37 16.35 -4.29
CA LEU A 58 7.25 15.65 -3.36
C LEU A 58 6.69 14.28 -2.98
N VAL A 59 5.38 14.21 -2.70
CA VAL A 59 4.68 12.94 -2.44
C VAL A 59 4.78 12.01 -3.64
N LEU A 60 4.68 12.53 -4.87
CA LEU A 60 4.86 11.75 -6.09
C LEU A 60 6.27 11.14 -6.17
N LEU A 61 7.31 11.93 -5.87
CA LEU A 61 8.70 11.45 -5.82
C LEU A 61 8.89 10.35 -4.75
N PHE A 62 8.28 10.50 -3.58
CA PHE A 62 8.34 9.48 -2.53
C PHE A 62 7.65 8.18 -2.94
N ASN A 63 6.50 8.26 -3.62
CA ASN A 63 5.83 7.08 -4.14
C ASN A 63 6.67 6.40 -5.24
N PHE A 64 7.31 7.17 -6.11
CA PHE A 64 8.19 6.62 -7.13
C PHE A 64 9.38 5.86 -6.54
N SER A 65 10.03 6.42 -5.51
CA SER A 65 11.13 5.73 -4.83
C SER A 65 10.67 4.45 -4.14
N ALA A 66 9.47 4.46 -3.53
CA ALA A 66 8.90 3.28 -2.89
C ALA A 66 8.61 2.16 -3.91
N VAL A 67 8.01 2.49 -5.06
CA VAL A 67 7.76 1.54 -6.15
C VAL A 67 9.07 0.96 -6.69
N LEU A 68 10.10 1.79 -6.87
CA LEU A 68 11.42 1.35 -7.31
C LEU A 68 12.03 0.36 -6.32
N CYS A 69 11.99 0.66 -5.02
CA CYS A 69 12.51 -0.23 -3.98
C CYS A 69 11.75 -1.58 -3.92
N GLN A 70 10.44 -1.55 -4.09
CA GLN A 70 9.64 -2.77 -4.16
C GLN A 70 9.97 -3.60 -5.40
N TYR A 71 10.11 -2.95 -6.55
CA TYR A 71 10.49 -3.60 -7.79
C TYR A 71 11.85 -4.30 -7.66
N LEU A 72 12.84 -3.64 -7.07
CA LEU A 72 14.15 -4.23 -6.79
C LEU A 72 14.04 -5.42 -5.83
N SER A 73 13.23 -5.31 -4.77
CA SER A 73 13.02 -6.40 -3.81
C SER A 73 12.42 -7.65 -4.48
N ILE A 74 11.49 -7.45 -5.41
CA ILE A 74 10.90 -8.54 -6.22
C ILE A 74 11.94 -9.15 -7.16
N CYS A 75 12.74 -8.32 -7.84
CA CYS A 75 13.80 -8.80 -8.75
C CYS A 75 14.83 -9.66 -8.01
N ILE A 76 15.22 -9.25 -6.80
CA ILE A 76 16.11 -10.05 -5.95
C ILE A 76 15.49 -11.41 -5.62
N GLY A 77 14.21 -11.44 -5.24
CA GLY A 77 13.48 -12.70 -4.98
C GLY A 77 13.41 -13.62 -6.20
N MET A 78 13.17 -13.06 -7.40
CA MET A 78 13.11 -13.81 -8.65
C MET A 78 14.46 -14.38 -9.08
N VAL A 79 15.53 -13.58 -9.03
CA VAL A 79 16.85 -13.98 -9.56
C VAL A 79 17.54 -14.93 -8.60
N THR A 80 17.47 -14.67 -7.30
CA THR A 80 18.23 -15.43 -6.30
C THR A 80 17.47 -16.64 -5.76
N THR A 81 16.16 -16.76 -6.04
CA THR A 81 15.24 -17.79 -5.50
C THR A 81 15.28 -17.88 -3.96
N LYS A 82 15.69 -16.79 -3.30
CA LYS A 82 15.89 -16.68 -1.85
C LYS A 82 15.19 -15.45 -1.32
N ASN A 83 14.75 -15.51 -0.06
CA ASN A 83 14.17 -14.36 0.63
C ASN A 83 15.25 -13.30 0.86
N LEU A 84 14.88 -12.04 0.85
CA LEU A 84 15.75 -10.95 1.28
C LEU A 84 16.32 -11.21 2.69
N ALA A 85 15.52 -11.78 3.61
CA ALA A 85 15.98 -12.18 4.93
C ALA A 85 17.05 -13.28 4.89
N GLN A 86 16.93 -14.25 3.98
CA GLN A 86 17.93 -15.32 3.83
C GLN A 86 19.23 -14.79 3.22
N ILE A 87 19.13 -13.84 2.29
CA ILE A 87 20.27 -13.16 1.70
C ILE A 87 20.98 -12.32 2.77
N CYS A 88 20.22 -11.59 3.60
CA CYS A 88 20.80 -10.81 4.69
C CYS A 88 21.62 -11.68 5.65
N VAL A 89 21.12 -12.86 6.01
CA VAL A 89 21.85 -13.80 6.89
C VAL A 89 23.11 -14.39 6.23
N GLN A 90 23.13 -14.49 4.89
CA GLN A 90 24.28 -15.00 4.15
C GLN A 90 25.37 -13.93 3.96
N GLU A 91 24.98 -12.67 3.76
CA GLU A 91 25.90 -11.57 3.44
C GLU A 91 26.33 -10.74 4.66
N TYR A 92 25.48 -10.64 5.70
CA TYR A 92 25.74 -9.80 6.87
C TYR A 92 26.06 -10.61 8.12
N SER A 93 26.76 -9.97 9.06
CA SER A 93 27.03 -10.54 10.37
C SER A 93 25.76 -10.65 11.22
N GLN A 94 25.76 -11.58 12.17
CA GLN A 94 24.63 -11.83 13.09
C GLN A 94 24.07 -10.57 13.78
N PRO A 95 24.87 -9.61 14.32
CA PRO A 95 24.31 -8.41 14.94
C PRO A 95 23.56 -7.51 13.96
N ILE A 96 24.01 -7.40 12.71
CA ILE A 96 23.34 -6.60 11.67
C ILE A 96 22.00 -7.25 11.31
N CYS A 97 21.97 -8.57 11.17
CA CYS A 97 20.73 -9.31 10.89
C CYS A 97 19.68 -9.14 12.00
N VAL A 98 20.12 -9.17 13.26
CA VAL A 98 19.22 -8.90 14.40
C VAL A 98 18.70 -7.46 14.36
N GLY A 99 19.56 -6.48 14.06
CA GLY A 99 19.14 -5.08 13.90
C GLY A 99 18.09 -4.88 12.81
N LEU A 100 18.31 -5.49 11.63
CA LEU A 100 17.35 -5.48 10.52
C LEU A 100 16.04 -6.18 10.89
N GLY A 101 16.10 -7.30 11.63
CA GLY A 101 14.92 -8.00 12.13
C GLY A 101 14.09 -7.16 13.09
N VAL A 102 14.74 -6.46 14.03
CA VAL A 102 14.07 -5.54 14.96
C VAL A 102 13.44 -4.36 14.21
N GLN A 103 14.15 -3.78 13.24
CA GLN A 103 13.60 -2.71 12.40
C GLN A 103 12.36 -3.17 11.63
N ALA A 104 12.37 -4.37 11.05
CA ALA A 104 11.22 -4.93 10.35
C ALA A 104 10.04 -5.16 11.30
N LEU A 105 10.29 -5.65 12.52
CA LEU A 105 9.26 -5.84 13.55
C LEU A 105 8.64 -4.51 13.98
N LEU A 106 9.45 -3.48 14.23
CA LEU A 106 8.96 -2.13 14.55
C LEU A 106 8.11 -1.57 13.40
N SER A 107 8.56 -1.74 12.15
CA SER A 107 7.80 -1.32 10.97
C SER A 107 6.45 -2.03 10.88
N LEU A 108 6.39 -3.33 11.17
CA LEU A 108 5.14 -4.08 11.19
C LEU A 108 4.19 -3.56 12.27
N LEU A 109 4.67 -3.35 13.49
CA LEU A 109 3.86 -2.82 14.60
C LEU A 109 3.32 -1.42 14.30
N THR A 110 4.15 -0.53 13.75
CA THR A 110 3.71 0.82 13.37
C THR A 110 2.65 0.79 12.28
N ALA A 111 2.78 -0.08 11.28
CA ALA A 111 1.79 -0.21 10.22
C ALA A 111 0.43 -0.69 10.77
N GLU A 112 0.44 -1.70 11.64
CA GLU A 112 -0.78 -2.19 12.30
C GLU A 112 -1.49 -1.08 13.10
N ILE A 113 -0.75 -0.31 13.89
CA ILE A 113 -1.30 0.82 14.65
C ILE A 113 -1.93 1.85 13.70
N THR A 114 -1.23 2.21 12.63
CA THR A 114 -1.68 3.23 11.68
C THR A 114 -2.91 2.75 10.91
N MET A 115 -2.99 1.46 10.56
CA MET A 115 -4.16 0.85 9.92
C MET A 115 -5.39 0.90 10.84
N ILE A 116 -5.24 0.55 12.12
CA ILE A 116 -6.34 0.63 13.10
C ILE A 116 -6.81 2.08 13.23
N SER A 117 -5.90 3.05 13.33
CA SER A 117 -6.24 4.48 13.38
C SER A 117 -6.99 4.93 12.12
N GLY A 118 -6.57 4.49 10.94
CA GLY A 118 -7.23 4.82 9.67
C GLY A 118 -8.66 4.31 9.59
N ILE A 119 -8.89 3.05 9.99
CA ILE A 119 -10.23 2.45 10.00
C ILE A 119 -11.12 3.13 11.05
N ALA A 120 -10.59 3.41 12.24
CA ALA A 120 -11.33 4.09 13.29
C ALA A 120 -11.78 5.49 12.86
N MET A 121 -10.90 6.25 12.20
CA MET A 121 -11.23 7.59 11.70
C MET A 121 -12.26 7.53 10.57
N GLY A 122 -12.12 6.57 9.65
CA GLY A 122 -13.13 6.32 8.60
C GLY A 122 -14.50 5.92 9.17
N PHE A 123 -14.52 5.08 10.21
CA PHE A 123 -15.75 4.69 10.91
C PHE A 123 -16.44 5.90 11.54
N ASN A 124 -15.69 6.74 12.26
CA ASN A 124 -16.25 7.95 12.89
C ASN A 124 -16.83 8.92 11.84
N LEU A 125 -16.18 9.07 10.68
CA LEU A 125 -16.68 9.92 9.59
C LEU A 125 -17.96 9.37 8.95
N VAL A 126 -18.12 8.05 8.85
CA VAL A 126 -19.30 7.43 8.21
C VAL A 126 -20.52 7.45 9.12
N PHE A 127 -20.34 7.22 10.41
CA PHE A 127 -21.43 7.10 11.37
C PHE A 127 -21.70 8.39 12.14
N GLU A 128 -20.94 9.47 11.87
CA GLU A 128 -20.99 10.75 12.59
C GLU A 128 -20.94 10.55 14.12
N TYR A 129 -20.21 9.51 14.54
CA TYR A 129 -20.11 9.08 15.93
C TYR A 129 -18.75 9.51 16.48
N ASP A 130 -18.74 10.48 17.39
CA ASP A 130 -17.51 11.10 17.91
C ASP A 130 -16.75 10.25 18.96
N ASP A 131 -17.22 9.04 19.28
CA ASP A 131 -16.50 8.17 20.21
C ASP A 131 -15.41 7.36 19.52
N LEU A 132 -14.21 7.91 19.58
CA LEU A 132 -12.97 7.32 19.06
C LEU A 132 -12.65 5.95 19.70
N VAL A 133 -13.10 5.72 20.94
CA VAL A 133 -12.87 4.43 21.63
C VAL A 133 -13.66 3.31 20.96
N THR A 134 -14.93 3.54 20.66
CA THR A 134 -15.77 2.58 19.90
C THR A 134 -15.18 2.32 18.51
N GLY A 135 -14.70 3.37 17.83
CA GLY A 135 -14.02 3.24 16.53
C GLY A 135 -12.77 2.35 16.60
N ILE A 136 -11.93 2.50 17.62
CA ILE A 136 -10.73 1.67 17.82
C ILE A 136 -11.10 0.20 18.10
N TRP A 137 -12.11 -0.06 18.94
CA TRP A 137 -12.57 -1.42 19.22
C TRP A 137 -13.09 -2.10 17.96
N PHE A 138 -13.92 -1.38 17.19
CA PHE A 138 -14.42 -1.87 15.91
C PHE A 138 -13.29 -2.12 14.91
N ALA A 139 -12.36 -1.18 14.76
CA ALA A 139 -11.22 -1.29 13.86
C ALA A 139 -10.32 -2.48 14.23
N SER A 140 -10.02 -2.66 15.52
CA SER A 140 -9.22 -3.78 16.00
C SER A 140 -9.91 -5.11 15.70
N PHE A 141 -11.22 -5.19 15.89
CA PHE A 141 -11.99 -6.37 15.53
C PHE A 141 -12.01 -6.61 14.01
N ALA A 142 -12.21 -5.57 13.21
CA ALA A 142 -12.25 -5.65 11.75
C ALA A 142 -10.91 -6.12 11.15
N VAL A 143 -9.79 -5.57 11.60
CA VAL A 143 -8.43 -5.95 11.14
C VAL A 143 -8.11 -7.41 11.43
N ASN A 144 -8.59 -7.96 12.55
CA ASN A 144 -8.33 -9.36 12.91
C ASN A 144 -9.37 -10.31 12.29
N LEU A 145 -10.65 -9.95 12.34
CA LEU A 145 -11.75 -10.80 11.89
C LEU A 145 -11.77 -10.93 10.36
N LEU A 146 -11.53 -9.86 9.61
CA LEU A 146 -11.69 -9.87 8.16
C LEU A 146 -10.66 -10.81 7.47
N PRO A 147 -9.34 -10.72 7.75
CA PRO A 147 -8.38 -11.68 7.20
C PRO A 147 -8.62 -13.09 7.73
N TYR A 148 -9.03 -13.23 9.00
CA TYR A 148 -9.36 -14.53 9.59
C TYR A 148 -10.53 -15.19 8.85
N ALA A 149 -11.62 -14.47 8.61
CA ALA A 149 -12.77 -14.95 7.86
C ALA A 149 -12.38 -15.32 6.42
N ILE A 150 -11.60 -14.47 5.74
CA ILE A 150 -11.10 -14.71 4.38
C ILE A 150 -10.21 -15.96 4.32
N SER A 151 -9.44 -16.24 5.38
CA SER A 151 -8.55 -17.41 5.42
C SER A 151 -9.29 -18.76 5.41
N HIS A 152 -10.55 -18.79 5.86
CA HIS A 152 -11.41 -19.97 5.81
C HIS A 152 -12.08 -20.18 4.44
N LEU A 153 -12.08 -19.15 3.59
CA LEU A 153 -12.63 -19.26 2.23
C LEU A 153 -11.61 -19.90 1.30
N ASP A 154 -12.12 -20.57 0.26
CA ASP A 154 -11.30 -21.04 -0.85
C ASP A 154 -10.48 -19.87 -1.44
N LYS A 155 -9.22 -20.15 -1.80
CA LYS A 155 -8.27 -19.15 -2.32
C LYS A 155 -8.85 -18.31 -3.47
N LYS A 156 -9.70 -18.92 -4.31
CA LYS A 156 -10.39 -18.23 -5.41
C LYS A 156 -11.45 -17.24 -4.90
N MET A 157 -12.25 -17.63 -3.91
CA MET A 157 -13.28 -16.78 -3.32
C MET A 157 -12.68 -15.64 -2.49
N ALA A 158 -11.62 -15.93 -1.73
CA ALA A 158 -10.83 -14.92 -1.02
C ALA A 158 -10.30 -13.83 -1.97
N GLY A 159 -9.74 -14.23 -3.11
CA GLY A 159 -9.25 -13.29 -4.12
C GLY A 159 -10.36 -12.43 -4.73
N ILE A 160 -11.52 -13.02 -5.05
CA ILE A 160 -12.67 -12.29 -5.59
C ILE A 160 -13.20 -11.28 -4.58
N PHE A 161 -13.36 -11.67 -3.31
CA PHE A 161 -13.87 -10.79 -2.26
C PHE A 161 -12.97 -9.57 -2.05
N ASN A 162 -11.66 -9.78 -1.92
CA ASN A 162 -10.69 -8.69 -1.83
C ASN A 162 -10.71 -7.79 -3.09
N ALA A 163 -10.87 -8.38 -4.29
CA ALA A 163 -10.97 -7.61 -5.53
C ALA A 163 -12.25 -6.75 -5.57
N CYS A 164 -13.37 -7.25 -5.04
CA CYS A 164 -14.62 -6.50 -4.92
C CYS A 164 -14.49 -5.31 -3.97
N ILE A 165 -13.91 -5.50 -2.78
CA ILE A 165 -13.67 -4.41 -1.81
C ILE A 165 -12.76 -3.35 -2.44
N ALA A 166 -11.66 -3.80 -3.04
CA ALA A 166 -10.70 -2.95 -3.73
C ALA A 166 -11.36 -2.14 -4.86
N GLY A 167 -12.14 -2.81 -5.72
CA GLY A 167 -12.86 -2.18 -6.82
C GLY A 167 -13.90 -1.16 -6.34
N LEU A 168 -14.64 -1.48 -5.26
CA LEU A 168 -15.58 -0.55 -4.66
C LEU A 168 -14.88 0.70 -4.12
N ALA A 169 -13.77 0.54 -3.39
CA ALA A 169 -12.99 1.65 -2.87
C ALA A 169 -12.49 2.58 -4.00
N LEU A 170 -11.99 1.99 -5.10
CA LEU A 170 -11.55 2.74 -6.27
C LEU A 170 -12.71 3.51 -6.93
N VAL A 171 -13.86 2.87 -7.11
CA VAL A 171 -15.06 3.53 -7.67
C VAL A 171 -15.52 4.68 -6.79
N CYS A 172 -15.59 4.49 -5.47
CA CYS A 172 -15.93 5.54 -4.52
C CYS A 172 -14.95 6.72 -4.60
N PHE A 173 -13.65 6.45 -4.69
CA PHE A 173 -12.63 7.49 -4.82
C PHE A 173 -12.78 8.28 -6.12
N VAL A 174 -12.93 7.61 -7.26
CA VAL A 174 -13.10 8.25 -8.57
C VAL A 174 -14.39 9.08 -8.61
N LEU A 175 -15.51 8.54 -8.10
CA LEU A 175 -16.77 9.28 -7.99
C LEU A 175 -16.61 10.51 -7.10
N GLY A 176 -15.92 10.38 -5.95
CA GLY A 176 -15.61 11.49 -5.06
C GLY A 176 -14.82 12.60 -5.75
N LEU A 177 -13.81 12.25 -6.56
CA LEU A 177 -13.05 13.22 -7.36
C LEU A 177 -13.91 13.90 -8.43
N LEU A 178 -14.76 13.15 -9.14
CA LEU A 178 -15.66 13.69 -10.17
C LEU A 178 -16.69 14.67 -9.59
N VAL A 179 -17.22 14.36 -8.40
CA VAL A 179 -18.17 15.24 -7.68
C VAL A 179 -17.44 16.47 -7.13
N SER A 180 -16.23 16.32 -6.61
CA SER A 180 -15.49 17.42 -6.00
C SER A 180 -15.05 18.50 -7.00
N GLN A 181 -14.99 18.19 -8.30
CA GLN A 181 -14.60 19.11 -9.38
C GLN A 181 -13.36 19.95 -8.98
N PRO A 182 -12.21 19.31 -8.68
CA PRO A 182 -11.04 20.04 -8.21
C PRO A 182 -10.65 21.08 -9.24
N ARG A 183 -10.72 22.37 -8.88
CA ARG A 183 -10.05 23.42 -9.63
C ARG A 183 -8.57 23.15 -9.48
N VAL A 184 -7.96 22.54 -10.50
CA VAL A 184 -6.51 22.41 -10.59
C VAL A 184 -5.99 23.81 -10.90
N PRO A 185 -5.33 24.51 -9.95
CA PRO A 185 -4.67 25.74 -10.32
C PRO A 185 -3.56 25.35 -11.31
N LEU A 186 -3.73 25.78 -12.56
CA LEU A 186 -2.79 25.59 -13.67
C LEU A 186 -1.52 26.44 -13.53
N ASP A 187 -1.28 27.00 -12.34
CA ASP A 187 -0.05 27.72 -12.06
C ASP A 187 1.07 26.70 -11.83
N MET A 188 1.99 26.67 -12.78
CA MET A 188 3.22 25.88 -12.84
C MET A 188 4.22 26.18 -11.69
N ASP A 189 3.81 26.86 -10.62
CA ASP A 189 4.64 27.14 -9.44
C ASP A 189 4.79 25.91 -8.52
N VAL A 190 4.07 24.82 -8.81
CA VAL A 190 4.17 23.51 -8.13
C VAL A 190 5.57 22.88 -8.24
N MET A 191 6.42 23.38 -9.14
CA MET A 191 7.76 22.81 -9.37
C MET A 191 8.72 22.98 -8.18
N PHE A 192 8.50 23.99 -7.32
CA PHE A 192 9.28 24.19 -6.09
C PHE A 192 8.41 24.70 -4.94
N PRO A 193 7.85 23.81 -4.09
CA PRO A 193 7.00 24.24 -3.00
C PRO A 193 7.78 25.08 -1.98
N LYS A 194 7.17 26.20 -1.57
CA LYS A 194 7.69 27.02 -0.47
C LYS A 194 7.41 26.29 0.84
N LEU A 195 8.41 25.57 1.35
CA LEU A 195 8.31 24.83 2.60
C LEU A 195 8.30 25.80 3.80
N SER A 196 7.15 25.88 4.49
CA SER A 196 7.06 26.39 5.85
C SER A 196 7.44 25.30 6.87
N GLY A 197 7.70 25.67 8.13
CA GLY A 197 8.06 24.71 9.18
C GLY A 197 7.02 23.59 9.39
N GLU A 198 5.73 23.91 9.31
CA GLU A 198 4.66 22.92 9.44
C GLU A 198 4.55 22.01 8.22
N SER A 199 4.70 22.57 7.01
CA SER A 199 4.69 21.77 5.77
C SER A 199 5.86 20.78 5.71
N ALA A 200 7.03 21.16 6.25
CA ALA A 200 8.18 20.28 6.34
C ALA A 200 7.93 19.12 7.32
N TYR A 201 7.24 19.38 8.43
CA TYR A 201 6.86 18.32 9.38
C TYR A 201 5.89 17.31 8.76
N SER A 202 4.82 17.79 8.09
CA SER A 202 3.90 16.92 7.37
C SER A 202 4.58 16.16 6.24
N LEU A 203 5.53 16.78 5.54
CA LEU A 203 6.33 16.12 4.51
C LEU A 203 7.22 15.01 5.09
N MET A 204 7.88 15.25 6.22
CA MET A 204 8.67 14.23 6.91
C MET A 204 7.79 13.06 7.37
N ALA A 205 6.59 13.33 7.88
CA ALA A 205 5.63 12.30 8.23
C ALA A 205 5.21 11.46 7.00
N LEU A 206 4.94 12.11 5.87
CA LEU A 206 4.61 11.45 4.60
C LEU A 206 5.77 10.62 4.05
N LEU A 207 7.00 11.12 4.16
CA LEU A 207 8.21 10.40 3.77
C LEU A 207 8.38 9.14 4.62
N GLY A 208 8.28 9.26 5.95
CA GLY A 208 8.41 8.16 6.89
C GLY A 208 7.33 7.08 6.70
N GLY A 209 6.10 7.49 6.41
CA GLY A 209 4.99 6.58 6.11
C GLY A 209 5.10 5.88 4.75
N ASN A 210 5.98 6.32 3.84
CA ASN A 210 6.05 5.76 2.49
C ASN A 210 6.89 4.48 2.41
N VAL A 211 7.97 4.40 3.18
CA VAL A 211 8.89 3.25 3.17
C VAL A 211 8.50 2.24 4.25
N ILE A 212 7.68 1.27 3.85
CA ILE A 212 7.25 0.18 4.73
C ILE A 212 8.27 -0.96 4.64
N ALA A 213 9.24 -0.96 5.56
CA ALA A 213 10.38 -1.88 5.50
C ALA A 213 10.00 -3.37 5.53
N HIS A 214 8.99 -3.75 6.29
CA HIS A 214 8.55 -5.15 6.38
C HIS A 214 8.00 -5.68 5.04
N ASN A 215 7.46 -4.80 4.18
CA ASN A 215 6.93 -5.20 2.87
C ASN A 215 8.04 -5.71 1.93
N PHE A 216 9.28 -5.24 2.05
CA PHE A 216 10.37 -5.76 1.23
C PHE A 216 10.65 -7.24 1.49
N TYR A 217 10.60 -7.65 2.76
CA TYR A 217 10.76 -9.05 3.16
C TYR A 217 9.58 -9.91 2.71
N VAL A 218 8.34 -9.42 2.89
CA VAL A 218 7.10 -10.12 2.49
C VAL A 218 7.02 -10.28 0.97
N HIS A 219 7.28 -9.23 0.19
CA HIS A 219 7.20 -9.33 -1.27
C HIS A 219 8.27 -10.25 -1.85
N SER A 220 9.46 -10.29 -1.25
CA SER A 220 10.50 -11.25 -1.65
C SER A 220 10.14 -12.71 -1.33
N SER A 221 9.23 -12.97 -0.38
CA SER A 221 8.77 -14.30 -0.02
C SER A 221 7.67 -14.83 -0.95
N PHE A 222 6.76 -13.96 -1.38
CA PHE A 222 5.67 -14.34 -2.29
C PHE A 222 6.14 -14.78 -3.67
N VAL A 223 7.32 -14.32 -4.10
CA VAL A 223 7.86 -14.56 -5.44
C VAL A 223 8.82 -15.77 -5.48
N GLN A 224 9.07 -16.41 -4.33
CA GLN A 224 9.80 -17.68 -4.30
C GLN A 224 8.93 -18.79 -4.91
N VAL A 225 9.30 -19.21 -6.12
CA VAL A 225 8.71 -20.32 -6.88
C VAL A 225 9.67 -21.49 -6.92
#